data_AF-A0A1C2GVF0-F1
#
_entry.id   AF-A0A1C2GVF0-F1
#
_cell.length_a   1.000
_cell.length_b   1.000
_cell.length_c   1.000
_cell.angle_alpha   90.00
_cell.angle_beta   90.00
_cell.angle_gamma   90.00
#
_symmetry.space_group_name_H-M   'P 1'
#
loop_
_entity.id
_entity.type
_entity.pdbx_description
1 polymer ?
#
loop_
_entity_poly.entity_id
_entity_poly.type
_entity_poly.pdbx_seq_one_letter_code
_entity_poly.pdbx_strand_id
1 'polypeptide(L)'
;MKRSKPRSAESQVQRMEHRWPSLEMRVYRPLTLNAAPSIQWIGKIRGFQREYRILAQWSWLETAAAPYVFLLDPALKPRDGEDYIDIPHLILDSEVPENSALCLFDPDEGQWDNTMWISDTIIPWASEWLHHYEFWHVDGIWRGANAPGPINIREMRRLAEGGQDGQRS
;
A
#
# COMPACT_ATOMS: atom_id res chain seq x y z
N MET A 1 -9.21 -18.71 22.26
CA MET A 1 -9.54 -18.22 20.90
C MET A 1 -8.93 -19.18 19.89
N LYS A 2 -9.70 -19.77 18.96
CA LYS A 2 -9.13 -20.64 17.91
C LYS A 2 -8.28 -19.77 16.99
N ARG A 3 -6.96 -20.00 16.93
CA ARG A 3 -6.10 -19.36 15.92
C ARG A 3 -6.58 -19.83 14.54
N SER A 4 -7.10 -18.90 13.75
CA SER A 4 -7.44 -19.15 12.35
C SER A 4 -6.15 -19.44 11.58
N LYS A 5 -6.19 -20.40 10.65
CA LYS A 5 -5.01 -20.74 9.84
C LYS A 5 -4.81 -19.66 8.76
N PRO A 6 -3.56 -19.23 8.50
CA PRO A 6 -3.24 -18.42 7.34
C PRO A 6 -3.79 -19.01 6.05
N ARG A 7 -4.19 -18.15 5.11
CA ARG A 7 -4.60 -18.57 3.77
C ARG A 7 -3.37 -19.08 3.02
N SER A 8 -3.50 -20.22 2.35
CA SER A 8 -2.40 -20.73 1.52
C SER A 8 -2.19 -19.83 0.31
N ALA A 9 -0.97 -19.81 -0.21
CA ALA A 9 -0.66 -19.02 -1.41
C ALA A 9 -1.54 -19.42 -2.61
N GLU A 10 -1.77 -20.73 -2.80
CA GLU A 10 -2.69 -21.24 -3.82
C GLU A 10 -4.11 -20.69 -3.65
N SER A 11 -4.63 -20.68 -2.42
CA SER A 11 -5.98 -20.17 -2.17
C SER A 11 -6.10 -18.66 -2.39
N GLN A 12 -5.05 -17.89 -2.06
CA GLN A 12 -4.99 -16.45 -2.35
C GLN A 12 -5.02 -16.21 -3.87
N VAL A 13 -4.23 -16.99 -4.63
CA VAL A 13 -4.17 -16.91 -6.09
C VAL A 13 -5.53 -17.23 -6.72
N GLN A 14 -6.14 -18.37 -6.36
CA GLN A 14 -7.44 -18.78 -6.91
C GLN A 14 -8.55 -17.76 -6.61
N ARG A 15 -8.55 -17.20 -5.39
CA ARG A 15 -9.54 -16.19 -5.03
C ARG A 15 -9.31 -14.87 -5.77
N MET A 16 -8.06 -14.47 -5.96
CA MET A 16 -7.73 -13.27 -6.73
C MET A 16 -8.20 -13.41 -8.18
N GLU A 17 -7.91 -14.54 -8.82
CA GLU A 17 -8.35 -14.83 -10.20
C GLU A 17 -9.87 -14.73 -10.36
N HIS A 18 -10.63 -15.27 -9.39
CA HIS A 18 -12.09 -15.20 -9.42
C HIS A 18 -12.63 -13.78 -9.18
N ARG A 19 -12.05 -13.04 -8.22
CA ARG A 19 -12.60 -11.75 -7.76
C ARG A 19 -12.12 -10.57 -8.60
N TRP A 20 -10.90 -10.65 -9.12
CA TRP A 20 -10.21 -9.60 -9.87
C TRP A 20 -9.54 -10.19 -11.12
N PRO A 21 -10.32 -10.71 -12.09
CA PRO A 21 -9.78 -11.38 -13.29
C PRO A 21 -8.94 -10.47 -14.19
N SER A 22 -9.00 -9.14 -13.99
CA SER A 22 -8.17 -8.16 -14.69
C SER A 22 -6.75 -8.03 -14.12
N LEU A 23 -6.46 -8.63 -12.97
CA LEU A 23 -5.15 -8.60 -12.34
C LEU A 23 -4.36 -9.87 -12.68
N GLU A 24 -3.43 -9.75 -13.62
CA GLU A 24 -2.58 -10.85 -14.05
C GLU A 24 -1.60 -11.26 -12.95
N MET A 25 -1.62 -12.54 -12.58
CA MET A 25 -0.69 -13.09 -11.61
C MET A 25 0.67 -13.39 -12.26
N ARG A 26 1.75 -13.03 -11.57
CA ARG A 26 3.14 -13.38 -11.91
C ARG A 26 3.89 -13.77 -10.64
N VAL A 27 4.89 -14.63 -10.77
CA VAL A 27 5.82 -14.93 -9.68
C VAL A 27 7.14 -14.23 -9.97
N TYR A 28 7.52 -13.30 -9.09
CA TYR A 28 8.82 -12.65 -9.14
C TYR A 28 9.81 -13.40 -8.26
N ARG A 29 10.95 -13.76 -8.84
CA ARG A 29 12.05 -14.46 -8.17
C ARG A 29 13.33 -13.63 -8.29
N PRO A 30 13.76 -12.96 -7.22
CA PRO A 30 15.03 -12.25 -7.21
C PRO A 30 16.20 -13.20 -7.48
N LEU A 31 17.23 -12.72 -8.19
CA LEU A 31 18.49 -13.45 -8.38
C LEU A 31 19.48 -13.22 -7.22
N THR A 32 19.04 -12.55 -6.15
CA THR A 32 19.80 -12.30 -4.94
C THR A 32 19.37 -13.29 -3.85
N LEU A 33 20.35 -13.87 -3.13
CA LEU A 33 20.10 -14.90 -2.11
C LEU A 33 19.26 -14.41 -0.92
N ASN A 34 19.25 -13.10 -0.67
CA ASN A 34 18.62 -12.49 0.51
C ASN A 34 17.23 -11.89 0.24
N ALA A 35 16.72 -11.97 -0.99
CA ALA A 35 15.41 -11.42 -1.31
C ALA A 35 14.39 -12.55 -1.51
N ALA A 36 13.27 -12.46 -0.78
CA ALA A 36 12.20 -13.44 -0.89
C ALA A 36 11.50 -13.34 -2.25
N PRO A 37 11.12 -14.47 -2.86
CA PRO A 37 10.22 -14.43 -4.00
C PRO A 37 8.86 -13.88 -3.58
N SER A 38 8.16 -13.27 -4.52
CA SER A 38 6.84 -12.69 -4.29
C SER A 38 5.85 -13.05 -5.39
N ILE A 39 4.59 -13.19 -5.01
CA ILE A 39 3.48 -13.24 -5.96
C ILE A 39 3.11 -11.79 -6.25
N GLN A 40 2.97 -11.47 -7.52
CA GLN A 40 2.59 -10.16 -8.01
C GLN A 40 1.29 -10.27 -8.78
N TRP A 41 0.38 -9.32 -8.57
CA TRP A 41 -0.83 -9.15 -9.34
C TRP A 41 -0.79 -7.79 -10.01
N ILE A 42 -0.77 -7.79 -11.34
CA ILE A 42 -0.57 -6.58 -12.14
C ILE A 42 -1.76 -6.39 -13.05
N GLY A 43 -2.39 -5.22 -12.98
CA GLY A 43 -3.54 -4.92 -13.82
C GLY A 43 -4.24 -3.66 -13.39
N LYS A 44 -5.42 -3.44 -13.94
CA LYS A 44 -6.18 -2.22 -13.71
C LYS A 44 -7.15 -2.37 -12.55
N ILE A 45 -7.16 -1.37 -11.68
CA ILE A 45 -8.23 -1.10 -10.73
C ILE A 45 -8.75 0.32 -10.97
N ARG A 46 -9.96 0.61 -10.47
CA ARG A 46 -10.56 1.93 -10.56
C ARG A 46 -10.46 2.63 -9.21
N GLY A 47 -10.09 3.91 -9.21
CA GLY A 47 -10.26 4.78 -8.06
C GLY A 47 -11.72 5.24 -8.00
N PHE A 48 -11.95 6.55 -8.09
CA PHE A 48 -13.29 7.11 -8.23
C PHE A 48 -13.71 7.19 -9.71
N GLN A 49 -13.05 8.04 -10.50
CA GLN A 49 -13.35 8.20 -11.92
C GLN A 49 -12.27 7.59 -12.82
N ARG A 50 -11.04 7.43 -12.32
CA ARG A 50 -9.90 7.03 -13.14
C ARG A 50 -9.51 5.58 -12.96
N GLU A 51 -9.04 4.95 -14.04
CA GLU A 51 -8.37 3.65 -14.00
C GLU A 51 -6.88 3.82 -13.77
N TYR A 52 -6.35 2.96 -12.92
CA TYR A 52 -4.94 2.89 -12.59
C TYR A 52 -4.43 1.47 -12.77
N ARG A 53 -3.29 1.32 -13.44
CA ARG A 53 -2.53 0.08 -13.45
C ARG A 53 -1.70 0.02 -12.18
N ILE A 54 -1.89 -1.02 -11.38
CA ILE A 54 -1.17 -1.26 -10.13
C ILE A 54 -0.33 -2.52 -10.21
N LEU A 55 0.61 -2.65 -9.27
CA LEU A 55 1.27 -3.89 -8.89
C LEU A 55 0.98 -4.14 -7.42
N ALA A 56 0.24 -5.20 -7.11
CA ALA A 56 0.12 -5.71 -5.74
C ALA A 56 1.12 -6.85 -5.55
N GLN A 57 1.99 -6.77 -4.55
CA GLN A 57 3.06 -7.74 -4.29
C GLN A 57 2.89 -8.36 -2.92
N TRP A 58 3.12 -9.67 -2.81
CA TRP A 58 3.08 -10.39 -1.54
C TRP A 58 4.20 -11.44 -1.45
N SER A 59 5.10 -11.27 -0.47
CA SER A 59 6.23 -12.17 -0.20
C SER A 59 5.80 -13.38 0.64
N TRP A 60 4.98 -14.25 0.06
CA TRP A 60 4.23 -15.32 0.76
C TRP A 60 5.05 -16.32 1.59
N LEU A 61 6.38 -16.38 1.42
CA LEU A 61 7.27 -17.25 2.21
C LEU A 61 7.68 -16.64 3.55
N GLU A 62 7.45 -15.34 3.75
CA GLU A 62 7.76 -14.67 5.01
C GLU A 62 6.56 -14.76 5.97
N THR A 63 6.83 -15.10 7.23
CA THR A 63 5.82 -15.37 8.26
C THR A 63 4.88 -14.17 8.52
N ALA A 64 5.34 -12.96 8.25
CA ALA A 64 4.61 -11.71 8.48
C ALA A 64 4.58 -10.81 7.23
N ALA A 65 4.64 -11.39 6.02
CA ALA A 65 4.60 -10.60 4.80
C ALA A 65 3.27 -9.85 4.64
N ALA A 66 3.31 -8.55 4.91
CA ALA A 66 2.32 -7.61 4.45
C ALA A 66 2.39 -7.49 2.91
N PRO A 67 1.25 -7.42 2.23
CA PRO A 67 1.22 -7.11 0.81
C PRO A 67 1.36 -5.61 0.59
N TYR A 68 2.15 -5.24 -0.42
CA TYR A 68 2.37 -3.86 -0.83
C TYR A 68 1.71 -3.58 -2.17
N VAL A 69 1.25 -2.35 -2.38
CA VAL A 69 0.66 -1.93 -3.65
C VAL A 69 1.42 -0.73 -4.19
N PHE A 70 1.76 -0.79 -5.47
CA PHE A 70 2.49 0.25 -6.20
C PHE A 70 1.66 0.75 -7.37
N LEU A 71 1.79 2.02 -7.70
CA LEU A 71 1.13 2.63 -8.85
C LEU A 71 2.06 2.58 -10.06
N LEU A 72 1.65 1.89 -11.12
CA LEU A 72 2.46 1.77 -12.35
C LEU A 72 2.07 2.81 -13.41
N ASP A 73 0.77 3.01 -13.61
CA ASP A 73 0.26 3.96 -14.61
C ASP A 73 -1.13 4.49 -14.21
N PRO A 74 -1.37 5.81 -14.26
CA PRO A 74 -0.33 6.85 -14.28
C PRO A 74 0.64 6.71 -13.12
N ALA A 75 1.88 7.16 -13.30
CA ALA A 75 2.85 7.21 -12.20
C ALA A 75 2.32 8.07 -11.04
N LEU A 76 2.73 7.70 -9.83
CA LEU A 76 2.48 8.47 -8.61
C LEU A 76 3.06 9.87 -8.76
N LYS A 77 2.35 10.89 -8.30
CA LYS A 77 2.83 12.28 -8.38
C LYS A 77 2.31 13.15 -7.23
N PRO A 78 3.13 14.08 -6.73
CA PRO A 78 2.65 15.10 -5.80
C PRO A 78 1.77 16.13 -6.52
N ARG A 79 1.09 16.97 -5.75
CA ARG A 79 0.42 18.16 -6.28
C ARG A 79 1.46 19.19 -6.76
N ASP A 80 1.02 20.15 -7.58
CA ASP A 80 1.90 21.20 -8.07
C ASP A 80 2.46 22.02 -6.90
N GLY A 81 3.80 22.08 -6.79
CA GLY A 81 4.49 22.78 -5.71
C GLY A 81 4.69 21.96 -4.43
N GLU A 82 4.32 20.67 -4.42
CA GLU A 82 4.53 19.74 -3.31
C GLU A 82 5.55 18.65 -3.67
N ASP A 83 6.05 17.93 -2.64
CA ASP A 83 6.99 16.82 -2.80
C ASP A 83 6.31 15.47 -2.53
N TYR A 84 6.96 14.35 -2.86
CA TYR A 84 6.43 13.01 -2.56
C TYR A 84 6.13 12.78 -1.07
N ILE A 85 6.87 13.45 -0.17
CA ILE A 85 6.63 13.38 1.28
C ILE A 85 5.31 14.04 1.72
N ASP A 86 4.67 14.81 0.84
CA ASP A 86 3.37 15.44 1.07
C ASP A 86 2.20 14.56 0.66
N ILE A 87 2.46 13.56 -0.20
CA ILE A 87 1.43 12.61 -0.63
C ILE A 87 0.98 11.81 0.60
N PRO A 88 -0.33 11.79 0.90
CA PRO A 88 -0.84 11.07 2.06
C PRO A 88 -0.59 9.57 2.01
N HIS A 89 -0.25 8.98 3.16
CA HIS A 89 -0.14 7.53 3.35
C HIS A 89 0.71 6.84 2.27
N LEU A 90 1.96 7.27 2.12
CA LEU A 90 2.99 6.55 1.35
C LEU A 90 4.01 5.87 2.27
N ILE A 91 4.45 4.70 1.83
CA ILE A 91 5.69 4.07 2.26
C ILE A 91 6.76 4.53 1.26
N LEU A 92 7.47 5.60 1.61
CA LEU A 92 8.39 6.28 0.70
C LEU A 92 9.63 5.44 0.40
N ASP A 93 9.89 5.25 -0.89
CA ASP A 93 11.21 4.91 -1.38
C ASP A 93 12.02 6.21 -1.51
N SER A 94 13.07 6.36 -0.69
CA SER A 94 13.90 7.57 -0.68
C SER A 94 14.82 7.70 -1.89
N GLU A 95 15.12 6.60 -2.57
CA GLU A 95 15.98 6.59 -3.75
C GLU A 95 15.17 6.84 -5.02
N VAL A 96 13.98 6.24 -5.10
CA VAL A 96 13.08 6.33 -6.26
C VAL A 96 11.64 6.62 -5.80
N PRO A 97 11.31 7.87 -5.42
CA PRO A 97 10.02 8.21 -4.80
C PRO A 97 8.78 7.84 -5.62
N GLU A 98 8.88 7.82 -6.95
CA GLU A 98 7.81 7.37 -7.85
C GLU A 98 7.43 5.88 -7.65
N ASN A 99 8.34 5.08 -7.08
CA ASN A 99 8.14 3.67 -6.76
C ASN A 99 7.71 3.44 -5.30
N SER A 100 7.28 4.49 -4.59
CA SER A 100 6.75 4.37 -3.24
C SER A 100 5.50 3.46 -3.21
N ALA A 101 5.40 2.63 -2.18
CA ALA A 101 4.20 1.82 -1.97
C ALA A 101 3.11 2.64 -1.28
N LEU A 102 1.86 2.29 -1.54
CA LEU A 102 0.71 2.82 -0.82
C LEU A 102 0.69 2.25 0.60
N CYS A 103 0.53 3.11 1.60
CA CYS A 103 0.21 2.69 2.96
C CYS A 103 -1.31 2.51 3.05
N LEU A 104 -1.76 1.25 3.05
CA LEU A 104 -3.18 0.90 2.92
C LEU A 104 -3.85 0.59 4.26
N PHE A 105 -3.08 0.31 5.30
CA PHE A 105 -3.57 -0.09 6.61
C PHE A 105 -2.50 0.19 7.66
N ASP A 106 -2.92 0.26 8.92
CA ASP A 106 -2.03 0.34 10.06
C ASP A 106 -1.61 -1.08 10.53
N PRO A 107 -0.33 -1.45 10.43
CA PRO A 107 0.14 -2.76 10.90
C PRO A 107 0.11 -2.91 12.42
N ASP A 108 0.25 -1.82 13.18
CA ASP A 108 0.27 -1.83 14.65
C ASP A 108 -1.14 -2.00 15.23
N GLU A 109 -2.18 -1.59 14.50
CA GLU A 109 -3.58 -1.84 14.85
C GLU A 109 -4.07 -3.23 14.44
N GLY A 110 -3.23 -4.04 13.78
CA GLY A 110 -3.60 -5.39 13.35
C GLY A 110 -4.75 -5.42 12.34
N GLN A 111 -4.90 -4.35 11.55
CA GLN A 111 -5.97 -4.22 10.56
C GLN A 111 -5.87 -5.30 9.46
N TRP A 112 -4.68 -5.84 9.22
CA TRP A 112 -4.44 -6.92 8.29
C TRP A 112 -3.69 -8.09 8.94
N ASP A 113 -4.13 -9.32 8.64
CA ASP A 113 -3.38 -10.54 8.91
C ASP A 113 -3.44 -11.55 7.76
N ASN A 114 -2.55 -12.54 7.79
CA ASN A 114 -2.43 -13.59 6.77
C ASN A 114 -3.66 -14.53 6.67
N THR A 115 -4.68 -14.38 7.52
CA THR A 115 -5.95 -15.12 7.44
C THR A 115 -7.01 -14.40 6.60
N MET A 116 -6.75 -13.13 6.26
CA MET A 116 -7.56 -12.32 5.36
C MET A 116 -7.22 -12.57 3.89
N TRP A 117 -8.17 -12.26 3.00
CA TRP A 117 -7.99 -12.38 1.57
C TRP A 117 -7.48 -11.07 0.98
N ILE A 118 -6.34 -11.10 0.30
CA ILE A 118 -5.76 -9.90 -0.37
C ILE A 118 -6.78 -9.32 -1.36
N SER A 119 -7.53 -10.20 -2.04
CA SER A 119 -8.58 -9.82 -2.98
C SER A 119 -9.80 -9.14 -2.33
N ASP A 120 -10.07 -9.35 -1.04
CA ASP A 120 -11.20 -8.71 -0.35
C ASP A 120 -10.79 -7.55 0.56
N THR A 121 -9.49 -7.34 0.76
CA THR A 121 -8.98 -6.30 1.65
C THR A 121 -8.07 -5.35 0.90
N ILE A 122 -6.87 -5.78 0.53
CA ILE A 122 -5.81 -4.96 -0.04
C ILE A 122 -6.19 -4.32 -1.37
N ILE A 123 -6.80 -5.10 -2.28
CA ILE A 123 -7.21 -4.55 -3.58
C ILE A 123 -8.35 -3.52 -3.42
N PRO A 124 -9.43 -3.80 -2.65
CA PRO A 124 -10.40 -2.77 -2.28
C PRO A 124 -9.80 -1.54 -1.57
N TRP A 125 -8.90 -1.72 -0.60
CA TRP A 125 -8.25 -0.60 0.10
C TRP A 125 -7.36 0.24 -0.82
N ALA A 126 -6.69 -0.38 -1.79
CA ALA A 126 -5.97 0.36 -2.82
C ALA A 126 -6.92 1.18 -3.70
N SER A 127 -8.08 0.64 -4.07
CA SER A 127 -9.12 1.37 -4.81
C SER A 127 -9.68 2.55 -4.01
N GLU A 128 -9.91 2.36 -2.70
CA GLU A 128 -10.32 3.43 -1.78
C GLU A 128 -9.23 4.50 -1.61
N TRP A 129 -7.96 4.10 -1.43
CA TRP A 129 -6.84 5.03 -1.39
C TRP A 129 -6.79 5.88 -2.68
N LEU A 130 -6.97 5.26 -3.85
CA LEU A 130 -7.00 5.97 -5.14
C LEU A 130 -8.20 6.92 -5.25
N HIS A 131 -9.36 6.54 -4.73
CA HIS A 131 -10.51 7.44 -4.62
C HIS A 131 -10.12 8.71 -3.83
N HIS A 132 -9.52 8.57 -2.65
CA HIS A 132 -9.10 9.71 -1.85
C HIS A 132 -7.96 10.51 -2.49
N TYR A 133 -7.04 9.84 -3.17
CA TYR A 133 -5.96 10.47 -3.93
C TYR A 133 -6.47 11.35 -5.07
N GLU A 134 -7.51 10.92 -5.79
CA GLU A 134 -8.17 11.73 -6.81
C GLU A 134 -8.74 13.02 -6.21
N PHE A 135 -9.49 12.94 -5.11
CA PHE A 135 -10.04 14.12 -4.43
C PHE A 135 -8.96 15.01 -3.81
N TRP A 136 -7.92 14.41 -3.25
CA TRP A 136 -6.78 15.15 -2.71
C TRP A 136 -6.06 15.95 -3.81
N HIS A 137 -5.97 15.44 -5.04
CA HIS A 137 -5.48 16.22 -6.19
C HIS A 137 -6.42 17.38 -6.58
N VAL A 138 -7.70 17.34 -6.21
CA VAL A 138 -8.64 18.44 -6.46
C VAL A 138 -8.49 19.56 -5.43
N ASP A 139 -8.54 19.25 -4.13
CA ASP A 139 -8.65 20.28 -3.08
C ASP A 139 -7.58 20.22 -1.98
N GLY A 140 -6.65 19.27 -2.05
CA GLY A 140 -5.56 19.12 -1.09
C GLY A 140 -6.00 18.49 0.25
N ILE A 141 -7.27 18.11 0.40
CA ILE A 141 -7.80 17.53 1.65
C ILE A 141 -7.83 16.01 1.54
N TRP A 142 -7.02 15.35 2.36
CA TRP A 142 -7.08 13.89 2.49
C TRP A 142 -8.33 13.46 3.27
N ARG A 143 -8.99 12.39 2.79
CA ARG A 143 -10.25 11.88 3.35
C ARG A 143 -10.23 10.39 3.68
N GLY A 144 -9.09 9.73 3.46
CA GLY A 144 -8.94 8.29 3.71
C GLY A 144 -8.74 7.99 5.19
N ALA A 145 -9.32 6.88 5.65
CA ALA A 145 -9.37 6.51 7.05
C ALA A 145 -8.19 5.66 7.54
N ASN A 146 -7.07 5.59 6.80
CA ASN A 146 -6.25 4.37 6.81
C ASN A 146 -5.05 4.33 7.76
N ALA A 147 -4.91 5.25 8.71
CA ALA A 147 -4.15 5.03 9.95
C ALA A 147 -4.37 6.19 10.95
N PRO A 148 -4.57 5.95 12.25
CA PRO A 148 -4.43 6.98 13.27
C PRO A 148 -2.95 7.38 13.37
N GLY A 149 -2.59 8.44 12.66
CA GLY A 149 -1.21 8.91 12.61
C GLY A 149 -1.08 10.15 11.73
N PRO A 150 0.17 10.62 11.52
CA PRO A 150 0.45 11.69 10.58
C PRO A 150 -0.05 11.30 9.18
N ILE A 151 -0.71 12.23 8.50
CA ILE A 151 -1.33 11.98 7.19
C ILE A 151 -0.25 11.71 6.14
N ASN A 152 0.91 12.36 6.26
CA ASN A 152 2.03 12.20 5.34
C ASN A 152 3.38 12.27 6.08
N ILE A 153 4.45 11.97 5.35
CA ILE A 153 5.81 11.89 5.89
C ILE A 153 6.31 13.27 6.34
N ARG A 154 5.87 14.36 5.68
CA ARG A 154 6.24 15.72 6.11
C ARG A 154 5.68 16.02 7.49
N GLU A 155 4.42 15.70 7.75
CA GLU A 155 3.80 15.85 9.08
C GLU A 155 4.50 14.97 10.12
N MET A 156 4.80 13.71 9.78
CA MET A 156 5.54 12.79 10.66
C MET A 156 6.89 13.38 11.07
N ARG A 157 7.66 13.92 10.12
CA ARG A 157 8.96 14.56 10.39
C ARG A 157 8.83 15.79 11.30
N ARG A 158 7.84 16.66 11.05
CA ARG A 158 7.59 17.84 11.90
C ARG A 158 7.26 17.45 13.35
N LEU A 159 6.44 16.43 13.55
CA LEU A 159 6.09 15.93 14.88
C LEU A 159 7.30 15.31 15.60
N ALA A 160 8.14 14.59 14.88
CA ALA A 160 9.38 14.03 15.42
C ALA A 160 10.39 15.12 15.85
N GLU A 161 10.51 16.21 15.08
CA GLU A 161 11.36 17.35 15.41
C GLU A 161 10.82 18.14 16.61
N GLY A 162 9.52 18.44 16.65
CA GLY A 162 8.89 19.15 17.77
C GLY A 162 8.89 18.36 19.09
N GLY A 163 8.93 17.03 19.04
CA GLY A 163 9.05 16.16 20.22
C GLY A 163 10.45 16.16 20.86
N GLN A 164 11.50 16.51 20.11
CA GLN A 164 12.88 16.55 20.63
C GLN A 164 13.18 17.81 21.45
N ASP A 165 12.52 18.94 21.17
CA ASP A 165 12.69 20.18 21.94
C ASP A 165 12.03 20.11 23.34
N GLY A 166 11.03 19.25 23.52
CA GLY A 166 10.34 19.04 24.81
C GLY A 166 11.08 18.15 25.82
N GLN A 167 12.16 17.48 25.42
CA GLN A 167 12.96 16.60 26.30
C GLN A 167 14.31 17.22 26.72
N ARG A 168 14.57 18.48 26.34
CA ARG A 168 15.80 19.21 26.68
C ARG A 168 15.62 20.31 27.75
N SER A 169 14.49 20.31 28.47
CA SER A 169 14.23 21.26 29.58
C SER A 169 14.38 20.61 30.95
#